data_AF-A0A2C9KHN3-F1
#
_entry.id   AF-A0A2C9KHN3-F1
#
_cell.length_a   1.000
_cell.length_b   1.000
_cell.length_c   1.000
_cell.angle_alpha   90.00
_cell.angle_beta   90.00
_cell.angle_gamma   90.00
#
_symmetry.space_group_name_H-M   'P 1'
#
loop_
_entity.id
_entity.type
_entity.pdbx_description
1 polymer ?
#
loop_
_entity_poly.entity_id
_entity_poly.type
_entity_poly.pdbx_seq_one_letter_code
_entity_poly.pdbx_strand_id
1 'polypeptide(L)'
;MAGSEGMQKMLPETHPKRKHPLHPLCARTAFSCNKLFLFIYALLFLFVGIILIAIGVLVEFHRDRIEPVNNRLAVPTALLIVVGLLIAINALCGMIGTIMEKPLLLKIFLVVTVICFLAQIAIGIIAFIYREQLPYLVSSHFQFAIKGYTKDKDIQVAVDWLQTRYKCCGFSSYADYQKENDEFKCSSGTPQACGVPKSCCIQREGVIVPEGCGYDVALNATYDMINTEGCTDALIQWLMEHLDLVGAIALGFAIPQIFGILLSYYFLRKVKEYRVWFRVDNNFRT
;
A
#
# COMPACT_ATOMS: atom_id res chain seq x y z
N MET A 1 -84.72 32.05 10.16
CA MET A 1 -84.72 30.82 10.97
C MET A 1 -83.45 30.06 10.65
N ALA A 2 -82.63 29.76 11.68
CA ALA A 2 -81.55 28.76 11.83
C ALA A 2 -80.74 28.28 10.60
N GLY A 3 -79.42 28.11 10.58
CA GLY A 3 -78.36 27.95 11.60
C GLY A 3 -77.35 26.86 11.13
N SER A 4 -76.10 26.91 11.63
CA SER A 4 -75.01 25.87 11.63
C SER A 4 -74.09 25.77 10.38
N GLU A 5 -72.82 26.22 10.50
CA GLU A 5 -71.53 25.46 10.67
C GLU A 5 -71.06 24.77 9.36
N GLY A 6 -69.88 24.97 8.81
CA GLY A 6 -68.54 24.91 9.41
C GLY A 6 -67.79 23.72 8.77
N MET A 7 -66.92 23.93 7.78
CA MET A 7 -65.93 22.91 7.40
C MET A 7 -64.69 23.54 6.74
N GLN A 8 -63.84 24.08 7.61
CA GLN A 8 -62.45 24.42 7.32
C GLN A 8 -61.68 23.11 7.13
N LYS A 9 -61.33 22.77 5.88
CA LYS A 9 -60.52 21.58 5.57
C LYS A 9 -59.15 21.72 6.22
N MET A 10 -58.92 20.94 7.28
CA MET A 10 -57.60 20.66 7.85
C MET A 10 -56.72 20.00 6.78
N LEU A 11 -55.68 20.70 6.34
CA LEU A 11 -54.49 20.07 5.77
C LEU A 11 -53.63 19.55 6.93
N PRO A 12 -53.06 18.33 6.84
CA PRO A 12 -52.20 17.81 7.88
C PRO A 12 -50.88 18.57 7.89
N GLU A 13 -50.67 19.41 8.90
CA GLU A 13 -49.36 19.95 9.24
C GLU A 13 -48.44 18.81 9.70
N THR A 14 -47.72 18.20 8.77
CA THR A 14 -46.55 17.39 9.11
C THR A 14 -45.39 18.33 9.45
N HIS A 15 -45.47 18.98 10.61
CA HIS A 15 -44.30 19.59 11.22
C HIS A 15 -43.23 18.51 11.40
N PRO A 16 -41.98 18.71 10.94
CA PRO A 16 -40.89 17.87 11.39
C PRO A 16 -40.77 18.10 12.90
N LYS A 17 -41.03 17.04 13.70
CA LYS A 17 -40.88 17.05 15.15
C LYS A 17 -39.60 17.82 15.51
N ARG A 18 -39.74 18.96 16.20
CA ARG A 18 -38.61 19.68 16.80
C ARG A 18 -37.93 18.69 17.75
N LYS A 19 -36.87 18.04 17.29
CA LYS A 19 -35.92 17.41 18.21
C LYS A 19 -35.35 18.56 19.03
N HIS A 20 -35.50 18.46 20.36
CA HIS A 20 -34.92 19.38 21.33
C HIS A 20 -33.53 19.84 20.88
N PRO A 21 -33.21 21.14 20.94
CA PRO A 21 -31.89 21.62 20.54
C PRO A 21 -30.87 21.03 21.50
N LEU A 22 -30.01 20.15 20.97
CA LEU A 22 -28.70 19.90 21.55
C LEU A 22 -28.06 21.28 21.78
N HIS A 23 -27.62 21.55 23.01
CA HIS A 23 -27.15 22.89 23.44
C HIS A 23 -26.30 23.54 22.32
N PRO A 24 -26.69 24.70 21.78
CA PRO A 24 -26.16 25.21 20.51
C PRO A 24 -24.64 25.45 20.53
N LEU A 25 -24.08 25.67 21.73
CA LEU A 25 -22.64 25.78 21.96
C LEU A 25 -21.90 24.44 21.78
N CYS A 26 -22.42 23.35 22.37
CA CYS A 26 -21.80 22.02 22.31
C CYS A 26 -21.83 21.45 20.88
N ALA A 27 -22.93 21.66 20.15
CA ALA A 27 -23.06 21.26 18.76
C ALA A 27 -22.07 22.00 17.83
N ARG A 28 -21.85 23.30 18.07
CA ARG A 28 -20.92 24.13 17.29
C ARG A 28 -19.46 23.75 17.54
N THR A 29 -19.09 23.49 18.79
CA THR A 29 -17.73 23.04 19.15
C THR A 29 -17.43 21.66 18.58
N ALA A 30 -18.35 20.69 18.71
CA ALA A 30 -18.17 19.35 18.16
C ALA A 30 -18.04 19.34 16.62
N PHE A 31 -18.79 20.21 15.92
CA PHE A 31 -18.66 20.39 14.48
C PHE A 31 -17.26 20.93 14.09
N SER A 32 -16.78 21.95 14.79
CA SER A 32 -15.43 22.51 14.58
C SER A 32 -14.32 21.51 14.87
N CYS A 33 -14.41 20.73 15.95
CA CYS A 33 -13.45 19.68 16.27
C CYS A 33 -13.39 18.61 15.18
N ASN A 34 -14.55 18.12 14.72
CA ASN A 34 -14.60 17.12 13.66
C ASN A 34 -14.02 17.66 12.33
N LYS A 35 -14.32 18.92 11.99
CA LYS A 35 -13.74 19.60 10.83
C LYS A 35 -12.20 19.65 10.92
N LEU A 36 -11.67 19.98 12.08
CA LEU A 36 -10.22 20.02 12.32
C LEU A 36 -9.58 18.63 12.21
N PHE A 37 -10.16 17.62 12.86
CA PHE A 37 -9.63 16.24 12.79
C PHE A 37 -9.64 15.70 11.37
N LEU A 38 -10.73 15.93 10.61
CA LEU A 38 -10.84 15.48 9.23
C LEU A 38 -9.85 16.21 8.31
N PHE A 39 -9.62 17.51 8.55
CA PHE A 39 -8.62 18.28 7.83
C PHE A 39 -7.20 17.77 8.11
N ILE A 40 -6.84 17.55 9.39
CA ILE A 40 -5.52 17.00 9.76
C ILE A 40 -5.34 15.60 9.17
N TYR A 41 -6.36 14.75 9.26
CA TYR A 41 -6.35 13.42 8.65
C TYR A 41 -6.06 13.50 7.14
N ALA A 42 -6.82 14.30 6.40
CA ALA A 42 -6.61 14.44 4.97
C ALA A 42 -5.23 15.05 4.62
N LEU A 43 -4.71 15.97 5.45
CA LEU A 43 -3.38 16.53 5.28
C LEU A 43 -2.26 15.49 5.47
N LEU A 44 -2.38 14.61 6.47
CA LEU A 44 -1.42 13.51 6.68
C LEU A 44 -1.40 12.55 5.48
N PHE A 45 -2.56 12.18 4.96
CA PHE A 45 -2.64 11.33 3.76
C PHE A 45 -2.08 12.02 2.52
N LEU A 46 -2.21 13.35 2.41
CA LEU A 46 -1.57 14.08 1.32
C LEU A 46 -0.04 13.97 1.40
N PHE A 47 0.55 14.16 2.59
CA PHE A 47 2.00 14.01 2.77
C PHE A 47 2.46 12.60 2.43
N VAL A 48 1.73 11.55 2.84
CA VAL A 48 2.03 10.17 2.46
C VAL A 48 2.01 10.02 0.93
N GLY A 49 1.00 10.54 0.25
CA GLY A 49 0.92 10.51 -1.22
C GLY A 49 2.11 11.20 -1.90
N ILE A 50 2.49 12.39 -1.42
CA ILE A 50 3.64 13.15 -1.95
C ILE A 50 4.95 12.40 -1.71
N ILE A 51 5.15 11.82 -0.53
CA ILE A 51 6.36 11.04 -0.21
C ILE A 51 6.46 9.82 -1.13
N LEU A 52 5.35 9.10 -1.35
CA LEU A 52 5.33 7.99 -2.30
C LEU A 52 5.71 8.45 -3.71
N ILE A 53 5.09 9.52 -4.23
CA ILE A 53 5.44 10.07 -5.54
C ILE A 53 6.93 10.44 -5.61
N ALA A 54 7.46 11.11 -4.58
CA ALA A 54 8.86 11.52 -4.52
C ALA A 54 9.79 10.30 -4.54
N ILE A 55 9.53 9.27 -3.74
CA ILE A 55 10.32 8.03 -3.74
C ILE A 55 10.27 7.38 -5.12
N GLY A 56 9.08 7.25 -5.73
CA GLY A 56 8.94 6.66 -7.06
C GLY A 56 9.72 7.42 -8.13
N VAL A 57 9.63 8.75 -8.14
CA VAL A 57 10.38 9.59 -9.09
C VAL A 57 11.89 9.51 -8.84
N LEU A 58 12.33 9.48 -7.58
CA LEU A 58 13.76 9.33 -7.24
C LEU A 58 14.32 8.00 -7.75
N VAL A 59 13.59 6.90 -7.55
CA VAL A 59 13.99 5.57 -8.04
C VAL A 59 14.06 5.56 -9.57
N GLU A 60 13.06 6.11 -10.26
CA GLU A 60 13.07 6.18 -11.73
C GLU A 60 14.21 7.08 -12.27
N PHE A 61 14.46 8.20 -11.60
CA PHE A 61 15.54 9.12 -11.99
C PHE A 61 16.94 8.49 -11.82
N HIS A 62 17.15 7.70 -10.78
CA HIS A 62 18.40 6.96 -10.60
C HIS A 62 18.55 5.85 -11.65
N ARG A 63 17.44 5.19 -12.02
CA ARG A 63 17.38 4.17 -13.07
C ARG A 63 17.78 4.75 -14.44
N ASP A 64 17.22 5.87 -14.88
CA ASP A 64 17.53 6.51 -16.17
C ASP A 64 19.01 6.86 -16.36
N ARG A 65 19.74 7.13 -15.27
CA ARG A 65 21.17 7.49 -15.31
C ARG A 65 22.11 6.30 -15.36
N ILE A 66 21.67 5.12 -14.93
CA ILE A 66 22.56 3.98 -14.71
C ILE A 66 22.62 3.08 -15.94
N GLU A 67 21.50 2.75 -16.59
CA GLU A 67 21.47 2.07 -17.92
C GLU A 67 20.13 2.30 -18.65
N PRO A 68 20.10 2.57 -19.98
CA PRO A 68 18.86 2.74 -20.74
C PRO A 68 18.14 1.42 -21.10
N VAL A 69 18.34 0.32 -20.34
CA VAL A 69 17.90 -1.02 -20.76
C VAL A 69 16.95 -1.67 -19.74
N ASN A 70 15.85 -2.18 -20.29
CA ASN A 70 14.80 -3.03 -19.72
C ASN A 70 13.68 -2.39 -18.86
N ASN A 71 12.46 -2.57 -19.37
CA ASN A 71 11.18 -2.00 -18.92
C ASN A 71 10.59 -2.68 -17.67
N ARG A 72 11.37 -3.43 -16.88
CA ARG A 72 10.81 -4.45 -15.97
C ARG A 72 10.74 -4.04 -14.51
N LEU A 73 11.73 -3.29 -13.99
CA LEU A 73 11.56 -2.56 -12.73
C LEU A 73 10.71 -1.28 -12.87
N ALA A 74 10.35 -0.89 -14.10
CA ALA A 74 9.35 0.15 -14.32
C ALA A 74 8.00 -0.21 -13.67
N VAL A 75 7.68 -1.50 -13.51
CA VAL A 75 6.37 -1.92 -12.99
C VAL A 75 6.19 -1.58 -11.50
N PRO A 76 7.05 -2.02 -10.55
CA PRO A 76 6.92 -1.62 -9.15
C PRO A 76 7.00 -0.11 -8.92
N THR A 77 7.92 0.58 -9.62
CA THR A 77 8.15 2.03 -9.45
C THR A 77 6.99 2.86 -10.01
N ALA A 78 6.48 2.52 -11.19
CA ALA A 78 5.31 3.19 -11.76
C ALA A 78 4.06 2.95 -10.90
N LEU A 79 3.87 1.75 -10.35
CA LEU A 79 2.77 1.48 -9.41
C LEU A 79 2.86 2.39 -8.18
N LEU A 80 4.05 2.59 -7.63
CA LEU A 80 4.28 3.46 -6.47
C LEU A 80 3.87 4.92 -6.77
N ILE A 81 4.25 5.44 -7.95
CA ILE A 81 3.85 6.79 -8.41
C ILE A 81 2.33 6.88 -8.59
N VAL A 82 1.72 5.91 -9.28
CA VAL A 82 0.27 5.88 -9.55
C VAL A 82 -0.53 5.83 -8.25
N VAL A 83 -0.15 4.94 -7.32
CA VAL A 83 -0.80 4.83 -6.00
C VAL A 83 -0.62 6.13 -5.21
N GLY A 84 0.58 6.71 -5.20
CA GLY A 84 0.85 7.98 -4.55
C GLY A 84 -0.02 9.13 -5.09
N LEU A 85 -0.19 9.21 -6.42
CA LEU A 85 -1.08 10.18 -7.08
C LEU A 85 -2.54 9.98 -6.69
N LEU A 86 -3.05 8.75 -6.69
CA LEU A 86 -4.42 8.43 -6.29
C LEU A 86 -4.68 8.83 -4.82
N ILE A 87 -3.72 8.55 -3.93
CA ILE A 87 -3.78 8.95 -2.51
C ILE A 87 -3.80 10.47 -2.40
N ALA A 88 -2.90 11.18 -3.09
CA ALA A 88 -2.82 12.64 -3.05
C ALA A 88 -4.10 13.31 -3.57
N ILE A 89 -4.64 12.86 -4.71
CA ILE A 89 -5.90 13.39 -5.29
C ILE A 89 -7.07 13.15 -4.33
N ASN A 90 -7.17 11.95 -3.76
CA ASN A 90 -8.22 11.64 -2.80
C ASN A 90 -8.10 12.51 -1.54
N ALA A 91 -6.89 12.69 -1.01
CA ALA A 91 -6.60 13.55 0.13
C ALA A 91 -6.95 15.03 -0.15
N LEU A 92 -6.61 15.55 -1.33
CA LEU A 92 -6.98 16.91 -1.77
C LEU A 92 -8.51 17.07 -1.82
N CYS A 93 -9.24 16.08 -2.34
CA CYS A 93 -10.70 16.07 -2.32
C CYS A 93 -11.26 16.09 -0.88
N GLY A 94 -10.65 15.33 0.04
CA GLY A 94 -10.99 15.35 1.47
C GLY A 94 -10.76 16.72 2.10
N MET A 95 -9.60 17.34 1.88
CA MET A 95 -9.27 18.67 2.40
C MET A 95 -10.19 19.76 1.84
N ILE A 96 -10.30 19.87 0.51
CA ILE A 96 -11.15 20.87 -0.15
C ILE A 96 -12.61 20.65 0.25
N GLY A 97 -13.07 19.40 0.28
CA GLY A 97 -14.43 19.05 0.72
C GLY A 97 -14.72 19.47 2.16
N THR A 98 -13.72 19.38 3.04
CA THR A 98 -13.83 19.79 4.45
C THR A 98 -13.83 21.31 4.61
N ILE A 99 -12.91 22.03 3.96
CA ILE A 99 -12.82 23.50 4.05
C ILE A 99 -14.05 24.15 3.42
N MET A 100 -14.40 23.74 2.19
CA MET A 100 -15.48 24.31 1.39
C MET A 100 -16.87 23.76 1.75
N GLU A 101 -16.92 22.78 2.66
CA GLU A 101 -18.15 22.11 3.10
C GLU A 101 -18.99 21.59 1.92
N LYS A 102 -18.30 21.01 0.92
CA LYS A 102 -18.90 20.48 -0.31
C LYS A 102 -19.18 18.97 -0.12
N PRO A 103 -20.45 18.54 0.02
CA PRO A 103 -20.80 17.17 0.32
C PRO A 103 -20.49 16.21 -0.83
N LEU A 104 -20.35 16.70 -2.07
CA LEU A 104 -19.93 15.87 -3.19
C LEU A 104 -18.48 15.42 -3.03
N LEU A 105 -17.55 16.35 -2.77
CA LEU A 105 -16.13 16.03 -2.56
C LEU A 105 -15.93 15.15 -1.32
N LEU A 106 -16.62 15.46 -0.22
CA LEU A 106 -16.62 14.62 0.98
C LEU A 106 -17.18 13.21 0.71
N LYS A 107 -18.21 13.08 -0.14
CA LYS A 107 -18.75 11.77 -0.53
C LYS A 107 -17.75 10.99 -1.38
N ILE A 108 -17.06 11.63 -2.33
CA ILE A 108 -16.00 10.98 -3.13
C ILE A 108 -14.90 10.46 -2.19
N PHE A 109 -14.39 11.33 -1.32
CA PHE A 109 -13.36 10.96 -0.34
C PHE A 109 -13.76 9.75 0.52
N LEU A 110 -14.99 9.76 1.05
CA LEU A 110 -15.54 8.68 1.84
C LEU A 110 -15.64 7.37 1.03
N VAL A 111 -16.22 7.42 -0.18
CA VAL A 111 -16.43 6.23 -1.01
C VAL A 111 -15.10 5.60 -1.42
N VAL A 112 -14.13 6.40 -1.85
CA VAL A 112 -12.79 5.90 -2.22
C VAL A 112 -12.11 5.25 -1.02
N THR A 113 -12.17 5.89 0.16
CA THR A 113 -11.58 5.32 1.39
C THR A 113 -12.24 4.00 1.80
N VAL A 114 -13.57 3.89 1.66
CA VAL A 114 -14.30 2.62 1.90
C VAL A 114 -13.87 1.54 0.91
N ILE A 115 -13.76 1.86 -0.39
CA ILE A 115 -13.30 0.91 -1.40
C ILE A 115 -11.89 0.40 -1.06
N CYS A 116 -10.97 1.29 -0.68
CA CYS A 116 -9.62 0.91 -0.26
C CYS A 116 -9.63 -0.03 0.95
N PHE A 117 -10.46 0.26 1.96
CA PHE A 117 -10.60 -0.59 3.14
C PHE A 117 -11.14 -1.99 2.79
N LEU A 118 -12.16 -2.07 1.92
CA LEU A 118 -12.69 -3.35 1.45
C LEU A 118 -11.67 -4.12 0.61
N ALA A 119 -10.91 -3.43 -0.24
CA ALA A 119 -9.82 -4.04 -1.00
C ALA A 119 -8.73 -4.61 -0.07
N GLN A 120 -8.40 -3.89 1.01
CA GLN A 120 -7.44 -4.36 2.01
C GLN A 120 -7.92 -5.65 2.69
N ILE A 121 -9.19 -5.72 3.08
CA ILE A 121 -9.79 -6.95 3.64
C ILE A 121 -9.76 -8.08 2.60
N ALA A 122 -10.13 -7.81 1.35
CA ALA A 122 -10.14 -8.80 0.29
C ALA A 122 -8.72 -9.37 0.04
N ILE A 123 -7.69 -8.52 -0.01
CA ILE A 123 -6.29 -8.94 -0.14
C ILE A 123 -5.89 -9.84 1.03
N GLY A 124 -6.25 -9.48 2.27
CA GLY A 124 -5.97 -10.30 3.45
C GLY A 124 -6.65 -11.68 3.40
N ILE A 125 -7.91 -11.72 2.96
CA ILE A 125 -8.66 -12.99 2.79
C ILE A 125 -8.02 -13.85 1.70
N ILE A 126 -7.68 -13.26 0.55
CA ILE A 126 -7.03 -13.95 -0.56
C ILE A 126 -5.68 -14.51 -0.09
N ALA A 127 -4.86 -13.70 0.58
CA ALA A 127 -3.57 -14.14 1.11
C ALA A 127 -3.72 -15.32 2.07
N PHE A 128 -4.77 -15.32 2.90
CA PHE A 128 -5.04 -16.44 3.82
C PHE A 128 -5.51 -17.71 3.11
N ILE A 129 -6.40 -17.59 2.12
CA ILE A 129 -6.90 -18.73 1.33
C ILE A 129 -5.77 -19.37 0.54
N TYR A 130 -4.95 -18.56 -0.13
CA TYR A 130 -3.89 -19.02 -1.02
C TYR A 130 -2.54 -19.20 -0.30
N ARG A 131 -2.51 -19.26 1.03
CA ARG A 131 -1.26 -19.33 1.82
C ARG A 131 -0.39 -20.54 1.44
N GLU A 132 -1.01 -21.67 1.11
CA GLU A 132 -0.30 -22.89 0.74
C GLU A 132 0.31 -22.79 -0.67
N GLN A 133 -0.22 -21.92 -1.54
CA GLN A 133 0.37 -21.65 -2.86
C GLN A 133 1.39 -20.49 -2.84
N LEU A 134 1.50 -19.73 -1.75
CA LEU A 134 2.45 -18.63 -1.64
C LEU A 134 3.90 -19.05 -1.94
N PRO A 135 4.43 -20.19 -1.42
CA PRO A 135 5.79 -20.60 -1.72
C PRO A 135 6.03 -20.80 -3.22
N TYR A 136 5.06 -21.38 -3.94
CA TYR A 136 5.16 -21.56 -5.40
C TYR A 136 5.17 -20.23 -6.15
N LEU A 137 4.29 -19.29 -5.77
CA LEU A 137 4.23 -17.97 -6.40
C LEU A 137 5.52 -17.17 -6.17
N VAL A 138 6.01 -17.16 -4.92
CA VAL A 138 7.27 -16.51 -4.53
C VAL A 138 8.43 -17.13 -5.30
N SER A 139 8.51 -18.46 -5.35
CA SER A 139 9.53 -19.20 -6.09
C SER A 139 9.53 -18.84 -7.58
N SER A 140 8.37 -18.74 -8.22
CA SER A 140 8.26 -18.33 -9.63
C SER A 140 8.78 -16.92 -9.89
N HIS A 141 8.52 -15.97 -8.99
CA HIS A 141 9.05 -14.61 -9.08
C HIS A 141 10.57 -14.57 -8.89
N PHE A 142 11.09 -15.34 -7.92
CA PHE A 142 12.53 -15.46 -7.74
C PHE A 142 13.21 -16.16 -8.91
N GLN A 143 12.63 -17.21 -9.48
CA GLN A 143 13.16 -17.85 -10.69
C GLN A 143 13.31 -16.83 -11.82
N PHE A 144 12.32 -15.96 -12.01
CA PHE A 144 12.42 -14.86 -12.97
C PHE A 144 13.56 -13.88 -12.62
N ALA A 145 13.71 -13.52 -11.34
CA ALA A 145 14.81 -12.67 -10.88
C ALA A 145 16.19 -13.30 -11.12
N ILE A 146 16.38 -14.59 -10.84
CA ILE A 146 17.64 -15.31 -11.10
C ILE A 146 17.96 -15.35 -12.60
N LYS A 147 16.96 -15.56 -13.47
CA LYS A 147 17.13 -15.48 -14.95
C LYS A 147 17.59 -14.10 -15.42
N GLY A 148 17.05 -13.05 -14.79
CA GLY A 148 17.33 -11.65 -15.11
C GLY A 148 18.58 -11.08 -14.44
N TYR A 149 19.17 -11.80 -13.48
CA TYR A 149 20.18 -11.29 -12.56
C TYR A 149 21.38 -10.61 -13.26
N THR A 150 21.91 -11.19 -14.33
CA THR A 150 23.05 -10.62 -15.09
C THR A 150 22.63 -9.66 -16.21
N LYS A 151 21.34 -9.58 -16.50
CA LYS A 151 20.77 -8.81 -17.61
C LYS A 151 20.16 -7.47 -17.16
N ASP A 152 19.94 -7.31 -15.87
CA ASP A 152 19.27 -6.15 -15.28
C ASP A 152 19.91 -5.84 -13.92
N LYS A 153 20.59 -4.69 -13.85
CA LYS A 153 21.32 -4.26 -12.67
C LYS A 153 20.43 -4.00 -11.47
N ASP A 154 19.18 -3.58 -11.68
CA ASP A 154 18.26 -3.36 -10.58
C ASP A 154 17.81 -4.69 -9.96
N ILE A 155 17.54 -5.69 -10.81
CA ILE A 155 17.30 -7.07 -10.35
C ILE A 155 18.53 -7.59 -9.61
N GLN A 156 19.73 -7.33 -10.13
CA GLN A 156 20.98 -7.73 -9.49
C GLN A 156 21.09 -7.17 -8.07
N VAL A 157 20.91 -5.86 -7.90
CA VAL A 157 20.98 -5.18 -6.59
C VAL A 157 19.92 -5.70 -5.63
N ALA A 158 18.68 -5.90 -6.10
CA ALA A 158 17.60 -6.40 -5.28
C ALA A 158 17.86 -7.85 -4.81
N VAL A 159 18.31 -8.72 -5.72
CA VAL A 159 18.67 -10.11 -5.40
C VAL A 159 19.88 -10.16 -4.47
N ASP A 160 20.90 -9.35 -4.71
CA ASP A 160 22.11 -9.28 -3.87
C ASP A 160 21.77 -8.86 -2.44
N TRP A 161 20.94 -7.81 -2.29
CA TRP A 161 20.45 -7.36 -0.99
C TRP A 161 19.69 -8.47 -0.28
N LEU A 162 18.80 -9.17 -0.99
CA LEU A 162 17.97 -10.22 -0.43
C LEU A 162 18.80 -11.44 0.01
N GLN A 163 19.73 -11.89 -0.83
CA GLN A 163 20.63 -13.01 -0.53
C GLN A 163 21.53 -12.71 0.67
N THR A 164 22.06 -11.49 0.75
CA THR A 164 22.87 -11.04 1.88
C THR A 164 22.01 -10.90 3.15
N ARG A 165 20.82 -10.31 3.05
CA ARG A 165 19.94 -10.01 4.19
C ARG A 165 19.36 -11.27 4.82
N TYR A 166 18.91 -12.21 4.00
CA TYR A 166 18.24 -13.43 4.44
C TYR A 166 19.14 -14.66 4.42
N LYS A 167 20.44 -14.48 4.13
CA LYS A 167 21.48 -15.54 4.15
C LYS A 167 21.06 -16.77 3.33
N CYS A 168 20.67 -16.53 2.08
CA CYS A 168 20.18 -17.54 1.14
C CYS A 168 20.87 -17.39 -0.21
N CYS A 169 20.72 -18.36 -1.11
CA CYS A 169 21.24 -18.31 -2.47
C CYS A 169 20.31 -18.99 -3.47
N GLY A 170 20.08 -18.34 -4.62
CA GLY A 170 19.12 -18.79 -5.62
C GLY A 170 17.66 -18.66 -5.14
N PHE A 171 16.73 -19.38 -5.78
CA PHE A 171 15.31 -19.33 -5.40
C PHE A 171 14.91 -20.51 -4.52
N SER A 172 15.28 -21.73 -4.92
CA SER A 172 15.16 -22.99 -4.20
C SER A 172 16.51 -23.48 -3.66
N SER A 173 17.61 -23.18 -4.37
CA SER A 173 18.97 -23.53 -3.96
C SER A 173 20.01 -22.74 -4.75
N TYR A 174 21.25 -22.71 -4.26
CA TYR A 174 22.38 -22.13 -5.00
C TYR A 174 22.54 -22.70 -6.43
N ALA A 175 22.13 -23.95 -6.65
CA ALA A 175 22.21 -24.65 -7.94
C ALA A 175 21.30 -24.03 -9.01
N ASP A 176 20.36 -23.16 -8.64
CA ASP A 176 19.47 -22.50 -9.58
C ASP A 176 20.20 -21.57 -10.54
N TYR A 177 21.32 -20.98 -10.13
CA TYR A 177 22.16 -20.18 -11.03
C TYR A 177 22.70 -21.01 -12.19
N GLN A 178 23.04 -22.29 -11.96
CA GLN A 178 23.48 -23.20 -13.02
C GLN A 178 22.36 -23.60 -13.97
N LYS A 179 21.10 -23.60 -13.51
CA LYS A 179 19.95 -24.03 -14.32
C LYS A 179 19.35 -22.87 -15.11
N GLU A 180 19.18 -21.73 -14.45
CA GLU A 180 18.31 -20.66 -14.91
C GLU A 180 19.07 -19.45 -15.45
N ASN A 181 20.34 -19.22 -15.06
CA ASN A 181 21.11 -18.07 -15.51
C ASN A 181 22.17 -18.45 -16.56
N ASP A 182 22.15 -17.79 -17.71
CA ASP A 182 23.01 -18.12 -18.85
C ASP A 182 24.50 -17.83 -18.57
N GLU A 183 24.81 -16.81 -17.76
CA GLU A 183 26.19 -16.43 -17.47
C GLU A 183 26.83 -17.39 -16.46
N PHE A 184 26.08 -17.89 -15.48
CA PHE A 184 26.60 -18.76 -14.42
C PHE A 184 26.72 -20.23 -14.82
N LYS A 185 26.04 -20.67 -15.88
CA LYS A 185 26.16 -22.05 -16.40
C LYS A 185 27.61 -22.44 -16.63
N CYS A 186 28.02 -23.62 -16.18
CA CYS A 186 29.37 -24.15 -16.48
C CYS A 186 29.75 -24.16 -17.97
N SER A 187 28.76 -24.28 -18.86
CA SER A 187 28.98 -24.27 -20.31
C SER A 187 29.09 -22.86 -20.92
N SER A 188 28.94 -21.79 -20.12
CA SER A 188 28.88 -20.41 -20.62
C SER A 188 30.25 -19.86 -21.06
N GLY A 189 31.34 -20.43 -20.52
CA GLY A 189 32.70 -19.93 -20.76
C GLY A 189 32.97 -18.53 -20.21
N THR A 190 32.08 -18.00 -19.36
CA THR A 190 32.22 -16.69 -18.74
C THR A 190 33.12 -16.76 -17.51
N PRO A 191 33.65 -15.62 -17.01
CA PRO A 191 34.40 -15.61 -15.76
C PRO A 191 33.61 -16.07 -14.52
N GLN A 192 32.28 -16.15 -14.63
CA GLN A 192 31.35 -16.52 -13.55
C GLN A 192 30.77 -17.93 -13.74
N ALA A 193 31.17 -18.62 -14.81
CA ALA A 193 30.76 -19.99 -15.09
C ALA A 193 31.02 -20.91 -13.88
N CYS A 194 30.14 -21.89 -13.68
CA CYS A 194 30.19 -22.80 -12.52
C CYS A 194 30.08 -22.12 -11.14
N GLY A 195 29.83 -20.81 -11.09
CA GLY A 195 29.78 -20.03 -9.86
C GLY A 195 28.39 -19.66 -9.38
N VAL A 196 28.38 -18.78 -8.38
CA VAL A 196 27.22 -18.03 -7.88
C VAL A 196 27.67 -16.60 -7.57
N PRO A 197 26.73 -15.64 -7.45
CA PRO A 197 27.06 -14.28 -7.02
C PRO A 197 27.76 -14.20 -5.67
N LYS A 198 28.58 -13.15 -5.49
CA LYS A 198 29.26 -12.87 -4.21
C LYS A 198 28.28 -12.63 -3.05
N SER A 199 27.05 -12.21 -3.33
CA SER A 199 25.98 -12.04 -2.34
C SER A 199 25.52 -13.37 -1.72
N CYS A 200 25.79 -14.52 -2.37
CA CYS A 200 25.57 -15.84 -1.80
C CYS A 200 26.64 -16.26 -0.79
N CYS A 201 27.77 -15.55 -0.71
CA CYS A 201 28.85 -15.89 0.21
C CYS A 201 28.45 -15.65 1.67
N ILE A 202 28.90 -16.52 2.56
CA ILE A 202 28.67 -16.38 3.99
C ILE A 202 29.48 -15.18 4.50
N GLN A 203 28.78 -14.13 4.91
CA GLN A 203 29.38 -12.98 5.58
C GLN A 203 29.34 -13.21 7.10
N ARG A 204 30.49 -13.35 7.74
CA ARG A 204 30.62 -13.39 9.21
C ARG A 204 31.22 -12.07 9.69
N GLU A 205 30.70 -11.56 10.81
CA GLU A 205 31.26 -10.35 11.42
C GLU A 205 32.76 -10.53 11.71
N GLY A 206 33.58 -9.59 11.24
CA GLY A 206 35.03 -9.60 11.40
C GLY A 206 35.81 -10.53 10.45
N VAL A 207 35.14 -11.22 9.52
CA VAL A 207 35.79 -12.11 8.54
C VAL A 207 35.64 -11.52 7.13
N ILE A 208 36.78 -11.32 6.46
CA ILE A 208 36.81 -10.91 5.05
C ILE A 208 36.30 -12.09 4.22
N VAL A 209 35.33 -11.84 3.34
CA VAL A 209 34.83 -12.85 2.39
C VAL A 209 36.03 -13.36 1.57
N PRO A 210 36.28 -14.69 1.53
CA PRO A 210 37.41 -15.23 0.79
C PRO A 210 37.42 -14.76 -0.67
N GLU A 211 38.58 -14.34 -1.20
CA GLU A 211 38.68 -13.79 -2.58
C GLU A 211 38.14 -14.75 -3.65
N GLY A 212 38.17 -16.05 -3.40
CA GLY A 212 37.64 -17.10 -4.28
C GLY A 212 36.18 -17.50 -4.04
N CYS A 213 35.47 -16.87 -3.10
CA CYS A 213 34.09 -17.24 -2.83
C CYS A 213 33.16 -16.92 -4.02
N GLY A 214 32.30 -17.88 -4.37
CA GLY A 214 31.36 -17.78 -5.48
C GLY A 214 31.90 -18.30 -6.81
N TYR A 215 33.19 -18.62 -6.92
CA TYR A 215 33.79 -19.23 -8.13
C TYR A 215 33.83 -20.76 -8.02
N ASP A 216 33.64 -21.44 -9.16
CA ASP A 216 33.74 -22.90 -9.30
C ASP A 216 32.97 -23.70 -8.25
N VAL A 217 31.89 -23.13 -7.70
CA VAL A 217 31.07 -23.75 -6.64
C VAL A 217 30.51 -25.09 -7.10
N ALA A 218 30.09 -25.18 -8.36
CA ALA A 218 29.57 -26.40 -8.95
C ALA A 218 30.65 -27.48 -9.21
N LEU A 219 31.93 -27.11 -9.23
CA LEU A 219 33.06 -28.01 -9.54
C LEU A 219 33.84 -28.45 -8.30
N ASN A 220 34.09 -27.52 -7.37
CA ASN A 220 35.00 -27.71 -6.23
C ASN A 220 34.26 -27.96 -4.90
N ALA A 221 32.93 -28.09 -4.93
CA ALA A 221 32.10 -28.37 -3.74
C ALA A 221 32.40 -27.45 -2.55
N THR A 222 32.64 -26.15 -2.81
CA THR A 222 32.96 -25.12 -1.81
C THR A 222 31.71 -24.65 -1.04
N TYR A 223 30.89 -25.61 -0.60
CA TYR A 223 29.60 -25.36 0.05
C TYR A 223 29.74 -24.67 1.41
N ASP A 224 30.87 -24.85 2.10
CA ASP A 224 31.14 -24.25 3.41
C ASP A 224 31.33 -22.73 3.39
N MET A 225 31.47 -22.13 2.19
CA MET A 225 31.69 -20.69 2.02
C MET A 225 30.44 -19.94 1.52
N ILE A 226 29.36 -20.65 1.17
CA ILE A 226 28.15 -20.06 0.60
C ILE A 226 26.90 -20.47 1.38
N ASN A 227 25.87 -19.64 1.34
CA ASN A 227 24.54 -20.06 1.75
C ASN A 227 23.98 -21.01 0.69
N THR A 228 23.59 -22.22 1.07
CA THR A 228 23.10 -23.23 0.12
C THR A 228 21.57 -23.25 0.02
N GLU A 229 20.88 -22.75 1.04
CA GLU A 229 19.42 -22.70 1.14
C GLU A 229 18.81 -21.68 0.18
N GLY A 230 17.64 -22.01 -0.39
CA GLY A 230 16.90 -21.15 -1.29
C GLY A 230 16.25 -19.95 -0.60
N CYS A 231 16.21 -18.82 -1.30
CA CYS A 231 15.59 -17.61 -0.75
C CYS A 231 14.07 -17.67 -0.62
N THR A 232 13.40 -18.59 -1.33
CA THR A 232 11.95 -18.79 -1.16
C THR A 232 11.64 -19.26 0.26
N ASP A 233 12.32 -20.32 0.71
CA ASP A 233 12.08 -20.90 2.03
C ASP A 233 12.50 -19.93 3.14
N ALA A 234 13.65 -19.26 2.99
CA ALA A 234 14.10 -18.22 3.92
C ALA A 234 13.07 -17.08 4.07
N LEU A 235 12.45 -16.63 2.96
CA LEU A 235 11.45 -15.58 3.01
C LEU A 235 10.13 -16.05 3.64
N ILE A 236 9.70 -17.28 3.33
CA ILE A 236 8.50 -17.88 3.94
C ILE A 236 8.71 -18.08 5.43
N GLN A 237 9.87 -18.58 5.84
CA GLN A 237 10.22 -18.73 7.25
C GLN A 237 10.22 -17.37 7.95
N TRP A 238 10.84 -16.35 7.36
CA TRP A 238 10.81 -15.00 7.91
C TRP A 238 9.38 -14.48 8.08
N LEU A 239 8.52 -14.71 7.09
CA LEU A 239 7.11 -14.31 7.16
C LEU A 239 6.36 -15.01 8.31
N MET A 240 6.60 -16.31 8.51
CA MET A 240 5.96 -17.08 9.58
C MET A 240 6.48 -16.65 10.96
N GLU A 241 7.78 -16.36 11.08
CA GLU A 241 8.39 -15.85 12.32
C GLU A 241 7.94 -14.41 12.65
N HIS A 242 7.64 -13.60 11.65
CA HIS A 242 7.29 -12.18 11.80
C HIS A 242 5.82 -11.89 11.46
N LEU A 243 4.95 -12.89 11.58
CA LEU A 243 3.53 -12.75 11.25
C LEU A 243 2.86 -11.65 12.10
N ASP A 244 3.31 -11.47 13.34
CA ASP A 244 2.88 -10.40 14.24
C ASP A 244 3.21 -9.01 13.69
N LEU A 245 4.41 -8.84 13.12
CA LEU A 245 4.83 -7.59 12.49
C LEU A 245 3.99 -7.30 11.23
N VAL A 246 3.77 -8.30 10.39
CA VAL A 246 2.94 -8.16 9.19
C VAL A 246 1.49 -7.81 9.56
N GLY A 247 0.94 -8.47 10.58
CA GLY A 247 -0.36 -8.17 11.15
C GLY A 247 -0.44 -6.74 11.69
N ALA A 248 0.58 -6.30 12.42
CA ALA A 248 0.66 -4.93 12.95
C ALA A 248 0.70 -3.89 11.82
N ILE A 249 1.46 -4.13 10.75
CA ILE A 249 1.49 -3.25 9.57
C ILE A 249 0.10 -3.19 8.93
N ALA A 250 -0.55 -4.33 8.70
CA ALA A 250 -1.89 -4.38 8.12
C ALA A 250 -2.93 -3.62 8.97
N LEU A 251 -2.92 -3.81 10.29
CA LEU A 251 -3.77 -3.07 11.22
C LEU A 251 -3.44 -1.57 11.24
N GLY A 252 -2.16 -1.21 11.12
CA GLY A 252 -1.68 0.16 11.01
C GLY A 252 -2.24 0.90 9.78
N PHE A 253 -2.55 0.19 8.70
CA PHE A 253 -3.28 0.76 7.56
C PHE A 253 -4.80 0.78 7.78
N ALA A 254 -5.36 -0.28 8.37
CA ALA A 254 -6.81 -0.45 8.51
C ALA A 254 -7.43 0.51 9.54
N ILE A 255 -6.79 0.69 10.70
CA ILE A 255 -7.33 1.49 11.81
C ILE A 255 -7.51 2.97 11.43
N PRO A 256 -6.50 3.66 10.84
CA PRO A 256 -6.67 5.04 10.38
C PRO A 256 -7.78 5.17 9.33
N GLN A 257 -7.93 4.20 8.43
CA GLN A 257 -9.01 4.20 7.43
C GLN A 257 -10.39 4.14 8.10
N ILE A 258 -10.59 3.24 9.07
CA ILE A 258 -11.86 3.14 9.82
C ILE A 258 -12.16 4.47 10.50
N PHE A 259 -11.17 5.07 11.16
CA PHE A 259 -11.32 6.36 11.82
C PHE A 259 -11.70 7.46 10.82
N GLY A 260 -11.00 7.54 9.68
CA GLY A 260 -11.29 8.47 8.60
C GLY A 260 -12.70 8.30 8.01
N ILE A 261 -13.16 7.06 7.84
CA ILE A 261 -14.51 6.72 7.38
C ILE A 261 -15.56 7.24 8.37
N LEU A 262 -15.39 6.98 9.67
CA LEU A 262 -16.31 7.42 10.71
C LEU A 262 -16.39 8.95 10.80
N LEU A 263 -15.25 9.64 10.81
CA LEU A 263 -15.18 11.11 10.83
C LEU A 263 -15.84 11.71 9.57
N SER A 264 -15.48 11.18 8.39
CA SER A 264 -16.01 11.65 7.11
C SER A 264 -17.51 11.45 7.00
N TYR A 265 -18.01 10.28 7.41
CA TYR A 265 -19.44 9.97 7.42
C TYR A 265 -20.21 10.90 8.36
N TYR A 266 -19.72 11.07 9.60
CA TYR A 266 -20.34 11.97 10.56
C TYR A 266 -20.34 13.42 10.07
N PHE A 267 -19.22 13.91 9.52
CA PHE A 267 -19.12 15.26 8.96
C PHE A 267 -20.08 15.46 7.78
N LEU A 268 -20.10 14.50 6.84
CA LEU A 268 -20.97 14.55 5.67
C LEU A 268 -22.46 14.62 6.04
N ARG A 269 -22.90 13.84 7.04
CA ARG A 269 -24.29 13.91 7.53
C ARG A 269 -24.60 15.29 8.08
N LYS A 270 -23.73 15.85 8.90
CA LYS A 270 -23.91 17.19 9.49
C LYS A 270 -23.97 18.28 8.43
N VAL A 271 -23.05 18.28 7.46
CA VAL A 271 -23.05 19.25 6.35
C VAL A 271 -24.34 19.16 5.52
N LYS A 272 -24.85 17.95 5.27
CA LYS A 272 -26.13 17.75 4.56
C LYS A 272 -27.32 18.27 5.37
N GLU A 273 -27.37 18.00 6.68
CA GLU A 273 -28.41 18.51 7.58
C GLU A 273 -28.47 20.05 7.55
N TYR A 274 -27.33 20.72 7.74
CA TYR A 274 -27.25 22.18 7.69
C TYR A 274 -27.69 22.75 6.34
N ARG A 275 -27.26 22.14 5.23
CA ARG A 275 -27.63 22.59 3.88
C ARG A 275 -29.12 22.47 3.60
N VAL A 276 -29.75 21.38 4.05
CA VAL A 276 -31.20 21.20 3.90
C VAL A 276 -31.95 22.26 4.69
N TRP A 277 -31.53 22.53 5.93
CA TRP A 277 -32.13 23.58 6.76
C TRP A 277 -32.06 24.96 6.10
N PHE A 278 -30.90 25.37 5.59
CA PHE A 278 -30.75 26.64 4.86
C PHE A 278 -31.59 26.72 3.59
N ARG A 279 -31.75 25.61 2.85
CA ARG A 279 -32.59 25.59 1.64
C ARG A 279 -34.06 25.80 1.99
N VAL A 280 -34.53 25.14 3.05
CA VAL A 280 -35.91 25.27 3.52
C VAL A 280 -36.17 26.69 4.01
N ASP A 281 -35.26 27.27 4.81
CA ASP A 281 -35.38 28.65 5.32
C ASP A 281 -35.43 29.69 4.20
N ASN A 282 -34.60 29.55 3.15
CA ASN A 282 -34.64 30.45 1.99
C ASN A 282 -35.95 30.34 1.19
N ASN A 283 -36.50 29.13 1.02
CA ASN A 283 -37.78 28.93 0.32
C ASN A 283 -38.98 29.53 1.09
N PHE A 284 -38.87 29.73 2.41
CA PHE A 284 -39.90 30.41 3.19
C PHE A 284 -39.81 31.95 3.12
N ARG A 285 -38.67 32.50 2.70
CA ARG A 285 -38.46 33.96 2.59
C ARG A 285 -38.81 34.54 1.20
N THR A 286 -39.03 33.68 0.21
CA THR A 286 -39.47 34.04 -1.16
C THR A 286 -40.97 33.83 -1.31
#